data_AF-A0A016UYN6-F1
#
_entry.id   AF-A0A016UYN6-F1
#
_cell.length_a   1.000
_cell.length_b   1.000
_cell.length_c   1.000
_cell.angle_alpha   90.00
_cell.angle_beta   90.00
_cell.angle_gamma   90.00
#
_symmetry.space_group_name_H-M   'P 1'
#
loop_
_entity.id
_entity.type
_entity.pdbx_description
1 polymer ?
#
loop_
_entity_poly.entity_id
_entity_poly.type
_entity_poly.pdbx_seq_one_letter_code
_entity_poly.pdbx_strand_id
1 'polypeptide(L)'
;MRRKFDSDGADILKRNLVRLAETWMDDYKTYYYERINNEQIDFGDISERKRLRERLGCKSFKWYLDNIFPELFVPGESIAKGKLRNQAVPRCLEAETDPYASNRALAPSPCNDKEVNQLWMLSKDGEIRRDVNCFDYAGQNVTVSRCHGLKGNQEWRYNHQKCLEMTRDGAGLNMVPCNASNKFQQWKFKEYNEGKAKEYGVVVP
;
A
#
# COMPACT_ATOMS: atom_id res chain seq x y z
N MET A 1 17.45 7.70 -25.39
CA MET A 1 16.27 8.46 -25.85
C MET A 1 15.03 7.90 -25.13
N ARG A 2 14.66 8.46 -23.95
CA ARG A 2 13.42 8.08 -23.27
C ARG A 2 12.27 8.59 -24.12
N ARG A 3 11.42 7.71 -24.66
CA ARG A 3 10.14 8.13 -25.27
C ARG A 3 9.36 8.85 -24.18
N LYS A 4 9.17 10.16 -24.32
CA LYS A 4 8.11 10.86 -23.61
C LYS A 4 6.81 10.21 -24.10
N PHE A 5 6.05 9.61 -23.18
CA PHE A 5 4.68 9.25 -23.49
C PHE A 5 3.93 10.57 -23.68
N ASP A 6 3.46 10.83 -24.91
CA ASP A 6 2.57 11.95 -25.18
C ASP A 6 1.31 11.81 -24.32
N SER A 7 0.73 12.94 -23.90
CA SER A 7 -0.49 13.02 -23.08
C SER A 7 -1.60 12.12 -23.62
N ASP A 8 -1.75 12.07 -24.94
CA ASP A 8 -2.78 11.30 -25.64
C ASP A 8 -2.64 9.79 -25.41
N GLY A 9 -1.41 9.28 -25.32
CA GLY A 9 -1.16 7.85 -25.07
C GLY A 9 -1.45 7.44 -23.64
N ALA A 10 -1.14 8.31 -22.68
CA ALA A 10 -1.47 8.08 -21.27
C ALA A 10 -2.99 8.07 -21.04
N ASP A 11 -3.72 8.98 -21.72
CA ASP A 11 -5.17 9.07 -21.63
C ASP A 11 -5.87 7.86 -22.26
N ILE A 12 -5.38 7.37 -23.41
CA ILE A 12 -5.88 6.12 -24.01
C ILE A 12 -5.67 4.92 -23.08
N LEU A 13 -4.50 4.81 -22.46
CA LEU A 13 -4.21 3.72 -21.52
C LEU A 13 -5.14 3.77 -20.31
N LYS A 14 -5.28 4.94 -19.68
CA LYS A 14 -6.19 5.12 -18.54
C LYS A 14 -7.63 4.75 -18.92
N ARG A 15 -8.11 5.23 -20.06
CA ARG A 15 -9.45 4.90 -20.59
C ARG A 15 -9.64 3.39 -20.72
N ASN A 16 -8.69 2.68 -21.31
CA ASN A 16 -8.77 1.24 -21.49
C ASN A 16 -8.77 0.47 -20.17
N LEU A 17 -7.97 0.92 -19.20
CA LEU A 17 -7.94 0.33 -17.86
C LEU A 17 -9.24 0.58 -17.08
N VAL A 18 -9.87 1.75 -17.21
CA VAL A 18 -11.20 2.01 -16.64
C VAL A 18 -12.24 1.08 -17.26
N ARG A 19 -12.24 0.89 -18.58
CA ARG A 19 -13.15 -0.05 -19.25
C ARG A 19 -12.99 -1.48 -18.72
N LEU A 20 -11.75 -1.91 -18.50
CA LEU A 20 -11.45 -3.21 -17.90
C LEU A 20 -12.01 -3.29 -16.47
N ALA A 21 -11.72 -2.30 -15.63
CA ALA A 21 -12.16 -2.26 -14.24
C ALA A 21 -13.70 -2.30 -14.14
N GLU A 22 -14.39 -1.47 -14.93
CA GLU A 22 -15.85 -1.43 -14.97
C GLU A 22 -16.51 -2.71 -15.51
N THR A 23 -15.79 -3.48 -16.35
CA THR A 23 -16.31 -4.72 -16.93
C THR A 23 -16.06 -5.91 -16.01
N TRP A 24 -14.91 -5.97 -15.34
CA TRP A 24 -14.39 -7.21 -14.73
C TRP A 24 -14.14 -7.14 -13.23
N MET A 25 -13.89 -5.97 -12.64
CA MET A 25 -13.43 -5.87 -11.25
C MET A 25 -14.55 -5.76 -10.21
N ASP A 26 -15.82 -5.77 -10.62
CA ASP A 26 -16.98 -5.65 -9.72
C ASP A 26 -16.78 -4.46 -8.74
N ASP A 27 -16.97 -4.66 -7.44
CA ASP A 27 -16.79 -3.61 -6.42
C ASP A 27 -15.32 -3.25 -6.16
N TYR A 28 -14.37 -4.10 -6.59
CA TYR A 28 -12.93 -3.88 -6.43
C TYR A 28 -12.39 -2.80 -7.38
N LYS A 29 -13.17 -2.36 -8.38
CA LYS A 29 -12.81 -1.25 -9.25
C LYS A 29 -12.55 0.04 -8.47
N THR A 30 -13.15 0.19 -7.30
CA THR A 30 -12.93 1.34 -6.39
C THR A 30 -11.44 1.54 -6.06
N TYR A 31 -10.68 0.47 -5.84
CA TYR A 31 -9.24 0.57 -5.60
C TYR A 31 -8.45 1.12 -6.80
N TYR A 32 -8.89 0.78 -8.02
CA TYR A 32 -8.30 1.35 -9.22
C TYR A 32 -8.62 2.85 -9.33
N TYR A 33 -9.87 3.24 -9.09
CA TYR A 33 -10.28 4.65 -9.08
C TYR A 33 -9.52 5.48 -8.04
N GLU A 34 -9.34 4.97 -6.83
CA GLU A 34 -8.53 5.64 -5.80
C GLU A 34 -7.10 5.92 -6.29
N ARG A 35 -6.49 4.98 -7.02
CA ARG A 35 -5.11 5.10 -7.54
C ARG A 35 -4.96 6.18 -8.61
N ILE A 36 -6.04 6.48 -9.33
CA ILE A 36 -6.09 7.59 -10.29
C ILE A 36 -6.74 8.84 -9.68
N ASN A 37 -6.71 8.99 -8.34
CA ASN A 37 -7.29 10.12 -7.61
C ASN A 37 -8.79 10.36 -7.86
N ASN A 38 -9.54 9.28 -8.11
CA ASN A 38 -10.97 9.33 -8.46
C ASN A 38 -11.27 10.27 -9.65
N GLU A 39 -10.32 10.35 -10.59
CA GLU A 39 -10.48 11.10 -11.83
C GLU A 39 -11.71 10.57 -12.61
N GLN A 40 -12.57 11.50 -13.02
CA GLN A 40 -13.73 11.18 -13.85
C GLN A 40 -13.27 11.04 -15.29
N ILE A 41 -13.29 9.81 -15.81
CA ILE A 41 -12.79 9.49 -17.14
C ILE A 41 -13.98 9.02 -18.00
N ASP A 42 -14.20 9.67 -19.15
CA ASP A 42 -15.11 9.14 -20.14
C ASP A 42 -14.49 7.88 -20.78
N PHE A 43 -15.04 6.73 -20.41
CA PHE A 43 -14.61 5.45 -20.93
C PHE A 43 -15.47 4.95 -22.11
N GLY A 44 -16.53 5.66 -22.48
CA GLY A 44 -17.49 5.29 -23.52
C GLY A 44 -18.32 4.04 -23.19
N ASP A 45 -19.14 3.59 -24.15
CA ASP A 45 -20.04 2.46 -23.93
C ASP A 45 -19.30 1.11 -23.76
N ILE A 46 -19.69 0.35 -22.75
CA ILE A 46 -19.22 -1.01 -22.43
C ILE A 46 -20.38 -2.02 -22.31
N SER A 47 -21.59 -1.64 -22.69
CA SER A 47 -22.80 -2.47 -22.56
C SER A 47 -22.63 -3.84 -23.22
N GLU A 48 -22.06 -3.89 -24.43
CA GLU A 48 -21.78 -5.15 -25.13
C GLU A 48 -20.77 -6.04 -24.39
N ARG A 49 -19.79 -5.45 -23.71
CA ARG A 49 -18.81 -6.21 -22.91
C ARG A 49 -19.44 -6.79 -21.64
N LYS A 50 -20.30 -6.02 -20.97
CA LYS A 50 -21.08 -6.48 -19.81
C LYS A 50 -22.05 -7.60 -20.20
N ARG A 51 -22.82 -7.42 -21.27
CA ARG A 51 -23.72 -8.47 -21.82
C ARG A 51 -22.96 -9.74 -22.22
N LEU A 52 -21.76 -9.61 -22.79
CA LEU A 52 -20.93 -10.77 -23.11
C LEU A 52 -20.54 -11.54 -21.83
N ARG A 53 -20.09 -10.83 -20.78
CA ARG A 53 -19.74 -11.43 -19.49
C ARG A 53 -20.92 -12.19 -18.87
N GLU A 54 -22.12 -11.60 -18.95
CA GLU A 54 -23.37 -12.22 -18.48
C GLU A 54 -23.74 -13.46 -19.30
N ARG A 55 -23.75 -13.37 -20.64
CA ARG A 55 -24.09 -14.49 -21.53
C ARG A 55 -23.17 -15.70 -21.37
N LEU A 56 -21.88 -15.46 -21.08
CA LEU A 56 -20.90 -16.52 -20.86
C LEU A 56 -20.93 -17.09 -19.44
N GLY A 57 -21.77 -16.57 -18.54
CA GLY A 57 -21.83 -17.03 -17.15
C GLY A 57 -20.51 -16.85 -16.41
N CYS A 58 -19.76 -15.79 -16.71
CA CYS A 58 -18.44 -15.55 -16.11
C CYS A 58 -18.55 -15.40 -14.58
N LYS A 59 -17.51 -15.85 -13.87
CA LYS A 59 -17.43 -15.74 -12.41
C LYS A 59 -17.20 -14.28 -11.96
N SER A 60 -17.47 -14.02 -10.68
CA SER A 60 -17.19 -12.71 -10.06
C SER A 60 -15.69 -12.48 -9.89
N PHE A 61 -15.30 -11.23 -9.74
CA PHE A 61 -13.91 -10.87 -9.42
C PHE A 61 -13.50 -11.41 -8.06
N LYS A 62 -14.42 -11.44 -7.08
CA LYS A 62 -14.18 -12.11 -5.81
C LYS A 62 -13.82 -13.58 -5.99
N TRP A 63 -14.56 -14.31 -6.84
CA TRP A 63 -14.22 -15.71 -7.13
C TRP A 63 -12.82 -15.83 -7.75
N TYR A 64 -12.44 -14.92 -8.64
CA TYR A 64 -11.08 -14.88 -9.19
C TYR A 64 -10.02 -14.68 -8.10
N LEU A 65 -10.23 -13.73 -7.18
CA LEU A 65 -9.30 -13.51 -6.08
C LEU A 65 -9.23 -14.73 -5.16
N ASP A 66 -10.36 -15.34 -4.81
CA ASP A 66 -10.39 -16.47 -3.88
C ASP A 66 -9.81 -17.78 -4.49
N ASN A 67 -9.88 -17.95 -5.82
CA ASN A 67 -9.60 -19.25 -6.47
C ASN A 67 -8.41 -19.23 -7.44
N ILE A 68 -8.12 -18.08 -8.06
CA ILE A 68 -7.09 -17.96 -9.11
C ILE A 68 -5.88 -17.16 -8.62
N PHE A 69 -6.10 -16.12 -7.81
CA PHE A 69 -5.00 -15.29 -7.29
C PHE A 69 -5.14 -14.97 -5.78
N PRO A 70 -5.21 -16.00 -4.91
CA PRO A 70 -5.47 -15.86 -3.48
C PRO A 70 -4.37 -15.15 -2.70
N GLU A 71 -3.14 -15.13 -3.22
CA GLU A 71 -2.01 -14.43 -2.63
C GLU A 71 -1.99 -12.92 -2.94
N LEU A 72 -2.89 -12.44 -3.81
CA LEU A 72 -2.98 -11.02 -4.11
C LEU A 72 -3.52 -10.27 -2.89
N PHE A 73 -2.71 -9.36 -2.37
CA PHE A 73 -3.15 -8.47 -1.31
C PHE A 73 -4.23 -7.51 -1.79
N VAL A 74 -5.38 -7.55 -1.12
CA VAL A 74 -6.49 -6.62 -1.36
C VAL A 74 -6.40 -5.49 -0.33
N PRO A 75 -6.29 -4.20 -0.75
CA PRO A 75 -6.24 -3.06 0.17
C PRO A 75 -7.37 -3.02 1.19
N GLY A 76 -8.55 -3.54 0.83
CA GLY A 76 -9.70 -3.73 1.70
C GLY A 76 -9.49 -4.66 2.89
N GLU A 77 -8.42 -5.44 2.96
CA GLU A 77 -8.09 -6.27 4.12
C GLU A 77 -7.10 -5.59 5.08
N SER A 78 -6.66 -4.37 4.76
CA SER A 78 -5.78 -3.61 5.64
C SER A 78 -6.49 -3.19 6.92
N ILE A 79 -5.77 -3.27 8.04
CA ILE A 79 -6.20 -2.77 9.35
C ILE A 79 -5.83 -1.29 9.56
N ALA A 80 -4.87 -0.79 8.78
CA ALA A 80 -4.48 0.61 8.77
C ALA A 80 -4.07 1.05 7.37
N LYS A 81 -4.29 2.33 7.04
CA LYS A 81 -3.98 2.91 5.73
C LYS A 81 -3.50 4.35 5.88
N GLY A 82 -2.72 4.79 4.90
CA GLY A 82 -2.31 6.18 4.74
C GLY A 82 -0.88 6.40 5.18
N LYS A 83 -0.56 7.65 5.50
CA LYS A 83 0.78 8.04 5.94
C LYS A 83 1.10 7.44 7.29
N LEU A 84 2.35 7.05 7.46
CA LEU A 84 2.91 6.60 8.73
C LEU A 84 3.72 7.74 9.35
N ARG A 85 3.11 8.47 10.29
CA ARG A 85 3.64 9.70 10.90
C ARG A 85 4.30 9.40 12.25
N ASN A 86 5.44 10.01 12.51
CA ASN A 86 6.10 9.97 13.81
C ASN A 86 5.38 10.84 14.85
N GLN A 87 5.34 10.40 16.11
CA GLN A 87 4.67 11.15 17.18
C GLN A 87 5.53 12.26 17.82
N ALA A 88 6.87 12.21 17.68
CA ALA A 88 7.75 13.26 18.19
C ALA A 88 8.02 14.36 17.17
N VAL A 89 8.16 14.00 15.89
CA VAL A 89 8.53 14.92 14.80
C VAL A 89 7.43 14.91 13.74
N PRO A 90 7.05 16.07 13.14
CA PRO A 90 6.02 16.14 12.11
C PRO A 90 6.52 15.63 10.73
N ARG A 91 7.10 14.43 10.71
CA ARG A 91 7.59 13.73 9.51
C ARG A 91 6.92 12.38 9.33
N CYS A 92 6.84 11.97 8.08
CA CYS A 92 6.25 10.73 7.62
C CYS A 92 7.31 9.85 6.96
N LEU A 93 7.03 8.56 6.86
CA LEU A 93 7.88 7.64 6.12
C LEU A 93 7.56 7.66 4.63
N GLU A 94 8.62 7.72 3.83
CA GLU A 94 8.60 7.69 2.37
C GLU A 94 9.66 6.71 1.87
N ALA A 95 9.39 6.04 0.75
CA ALA A 95 10.40 5.32 0.00
C ALA A 95 10.02 5.27 -1.48
N GLU A 96 11.05 5.21 -2.32
CA GLU A 96 10.87 4.82 -3.71
C GLU A 96 10.41 3.36 -3.78
N THR A 97 9.30 3.13 -4.46
CA THR A 97 8.68 1.81 -4.56
C THR A 97 8.80 1.21 -5.96
N ASP A 98 9.36 1.96 -6.92
CA ASP A 98 9.79 1.42 -8.21
C ASP A 98 10.77 0.24 -7.98
N PRO A 99 10.46 -0.97 -8.46
CA PRO A 99 11.33 -2.13 -8.31
C PRO A 99 12.71 -1.96 -8.98
N TYR A 100 12.86 -1.01 -9.90
CA TYR A 100 14.11 -0.72 -10.61
C TYR A 100 14.93 0.41 -9.98
N ALA A 101 14.45 1.04 -8.91
CA ALA A 101 15.17 2.12 -8.26
C ALA A 101 16.41 1.63 -7.51
N SER A 102 17.50 2.40 -7.60
CA SER A 102 18.79 2.09 -6.98
C SER A 102 18.83 2.29 -5.47
N ASN A 103 17.95 3.13 -4.91
CA ASN A 103 17.80 3.32 -3.47
C ASN A 103 16.34 3.17 -3.06
N ARG A 104 16.06 2.14 -2.25
CA ARG A 104 14.72 1.82 -1.73
C ARG A 104 14.68 1.85 -0.20
N ALA A 105 15.65 2.52 0.43
CA ALA A 105 15.65 2.74 1.86
C ALA A 105 14.48 3.65 2.25
N LEU A 106 13.85 3.36 3.39
CA LEU A 106 12.91 4.30 3.99
C LEU A 106 13.63 5.55 4.47
N ALA A 107 13.01 6.68 4.20
CA ALA A 107 13.50 7.98 4.62
C ALA A 107 12.38 8.77 5.31
N PRO A 108 12.70 9.56 6.34
CA PRO A 108 11.78 10.57 6.84
C PRO A 108 11.63 11.71 5.83
N SER A 109 10.40 12.16 5.60
CA SER A 109 10.13 13.36 4.82
C SER A 109 8.94 14.15 5.38
N PRO A 110 8.76 15.43 5.00
CA PRO A 110 7.58 16.19 5.38
C PRO A 110 6.29 15.49 4.93
N CYS A 111 5.32 15.36 5.82
CA CYS A 111 4.06 14.69 5.50
C CYS A 111 3.27 15.44 4.41
N ASN A 112 2.97 14.81 3.27
CA ASN A 112 2.25 15.42 2.14
C ASN A 112 1.09 14.53 1.67
N ASP A 113 -0.16 15.02 1.74
CA ASP A 113 -1.35 14.20 1.47
C ASP A 113 -1.49 13.79 0.01
N LYS A 114 -0.75 14.44 -0.88
CA LYS A 114 -0.70 14.14 -2.30
C LYS A 114 0.48 13.24 -2.65
N GLU A 115 1.38 12.96 -1.70
CA GLU A 115 2.58 12.16 -1.96
C GLU A 115 2.24 10.66 -1.94
N VAL A 116 2.30 10.06 -3.11
CA VAL A 116 1.95 8.66 -3.33
C VAL A 116 3.00 7.72 -2.74
N ASN A 117 4.26 8.18 -2.62
CA ASN A 117 5.35 7.44 -1.99
C ASN A 117 5.26 7.39 -0.45
N GLN A 118 4.31 8.14 0.15
CA GLN A 118 4.01 8.09 1.58
C GLN A 118 2.76 7.24 1.92
N LEU A 119 2.14 6.60 0.93
CA LEU A 119 0.96 5.76 1.14
C LEU A 119 1.35 4.34 1.54
N TRP A 120 1.01 3.96 2.76
CA TRP A 120 1.26 2.64 3.32
C TRP A 120 -0.03 1.98 3.81
N MET A 121 0.00 0.65 3.88
CA MET A 121 -1.08 -0.16 4.44
C MET A 121 -0.48 -1.18 5.42
N LEU A 122 -1.16 -1.42 6.53
CA LEU A 122 -0.82 -2.49 7.47
C LEU A 122 -1.70 -3.69 7.20
N SER A 123 -1.12 -4.83 6.84
CA SER A 123 -1.82 -6.08 6.64
C SER A 123 -2.18 -6.75 7.97
N LYS A 124 -3.15 -7.66 7.97
CA LYS A 124 -3.52 -8.50 9.11
C LYS A 124 -2.35 -9.38 9.62
N ASP A 125 -1.42 -9.70 8.74
CA ASP A 125 -0.24 -10.51 9.05
C ASP A 125 0.90 -9.69 9.67
N GLY A 126 0.76 -8.36 9.74
CA GLY A 126 1.74 -7.46 10.32
C GLY A 126 2.73 -6.89 9.32
N GLU A 127 2.46 -6.96 8.01
CA GLU A 127 3.32 -6.33 7.01
C GLU A 127 2.92 -4.87 6.80
N ILE A 128 3.88 -3.93 6.86
CA ILE A 128 3.68 -2.57 6.37
C ILE A 128 4.06 -2.55 4.90
N ARG A 129 3.10 -2.27 4.02
CA ARG A 129 3.24 -2.52 2.57
C ARG A 129 2.61 -1.46 1.68
N ARG A 130 3.03 -1.47 0.43
CA ARG A 130 2.45 -0.77 -0.71
C ARG A 130 2.49 -1.72 -1.91
N ASP A 131 1.32 -2.09 -2.43
CA ASP A 131 1.16 -3.10 -3.47
C ASP A 131 1.84 -4.43 -3.10
N VAL A 132 2.81 -4.86 -3.90
CA VAL A 132 3.61 -6.09 -3.72
C VAL A 132 4.91 -5.86 -2.94
N ASN A 133 5.13 -4.66 -2.40
CA ASN A 133 6.33 -4.32 -1.67
C ASN A 133 6.05 -4.05 -0.19
N CYS A 134 6.94 -4.53 0.68
CA CYS A 134 6.85 -4.51 2.13
C CYS A 134 8.10 -3.85 2.73
N PHE A 135 7.94 -3.24 3.90
CA PHE A 135 9.05 -2.84 4.74
C PHE A 135 9.85 -4.08 5.15
N ASP A 136 11.17 -4.00 5.03
CA ASP A 136 12.09 -5.10 5.22
C ASP A 136 13.33 -4.64 5.99
N TYR A 137 13.61 -5.29 7.11
CA TYR A 137 14.80 -5.03 7.93
C TYR A 137 15.71 -6.26 8.03
N ALA A 138 16.77 -6.26 7.23
CA ALA A 138 17.80 -7.31 7.21
C ALA A 138 19.05 -6.99 8.08
N GLY A 139 18.94 -6.08 9.06
CA GLY A 139 20.00 -5.81 10.05
C GLY A 139 20.73 -4.46 9.91
N GLN A 140 20.54 -3.73 8.81
CA GLN A 140 21.14 -2.40 8.59
C GLN A 140 20.10 -1.28 8.56
N ASN A 141 19.63 -0.93 7.37
CA ASN A 141 18.57 0.04 7.14
C ASN A 141 17.25 -0.67 6.86
N VAL A 142 16.14 0.00 7.12
CA VAL A 142 14.83 -0.49 6.67
C VAL A 142 14.67 -0.12 5.20
N THR A 143 14.36 -1.11 4.38
CA THR A 143 14.19 -0.97 2.93
C THR A 143 12.80 -1.42 2.50
N VAL A 144 12.43 -1.12 1.27
CA VAL A 144 11.20 -1.61 0.66
C VAL A 144 11.55 -2.71 -0.35
N SER A 145 11.16 -3.94 -0.03
CA SER A 145 11.44 -5.16 -0.80
C SER A 145 10.15 -5.87 -1.21
N ARG A 146 10.19 -6.87 -2.08
CA ARG A 146 8.98 -7.65 -2.41
C ARG A 146 8.46 -8.35 -1.15
N CYS A 147 7.16 -8.28 -0.93
CA CYS A 147 6.48 -9.01 0.13
C CYS A 147 6.62 -10.52 -0.12
N HIS A 148 7.11 -11.26 0.87
CA HIS A 148 7.25 -12.71 0.77
C HIS A 148 6.29 -13.49 1.70
N GLY A 149 5.57 -12.83 2.62
CA GLY A 149 4.57 -13.49 3.48
C GLY A 149 5.15 -14.50 4.49
N LEU A 150 6.48 -14.53 4.66
CA LEU A 150 7.18 -15.47 5.57
C LEU A 150 7.44 -14.87 6.96
N LYS A 151 6.81 -13.73 7.28
CA LYS A 151 7.02 -12.98 8.53
C LYS A 151 8.47 -12.55 8.73
N GLY A 152 8.96 -12.53 9.97
CA GLY A 152 10.37 -12.27 10.29
C GLY A 152 10.77 -10.82 10.03
N ASN A 153 11.71 -10.60 9.10
CA ASN A 153 12.22 -9.27 8.74
C ASN A 153 11.20 -8.37 8.05
N GLN A 154 10.05 -8.91 7.63
CA GLN A 154 8.92 -8.15 7.06
C GLN A 154 7.70 -8.09 7.99
N GLU A 155 7.81 -8.59 9.22
CA GLU A 155 6.75 -8.52 10.24
C GLU A 155 6.99 -7.35 11.21
N TRP A 156 6.04 -6.42 11.26
CA TRP A 156 6.11 -5.18 12.01
C TRP A 156 5.08 -5.18 13.14
N ARG A 157 5.52 -5.69 14.30
CA ARG A 157 4.74 -5.67 15.54
C ARG A 157 5.55 -5.05 16.67
N TYR A 158 4.88 -4.35 17.57
CA TYR A 158 5.49 -3.58 18.66
C TYR A 158 6.30 -4.42 19.68
N ASN A 159 6.11 -5.75 19.73
CA ASN A 159 6.76 -6.63 20.70
C ASN A 159 8.04 -7.31 20.17
N HIS A 160 8.67 -6.76 19.14
CA HIS A 160 10.00 -7.20 18.71
C HIS A 160 11.08 -6.56 19.59
N GLN A 161 12.26 -7.19 19.70
CA GLN A 161 13.36 -6.65 20.51
C GLN A 161 13.86 -5.27 20.03
N LYS A 162 13.56 -4.90 18.77
CA LYS A 162 13.94 -3.64 18.15
C LYS A 162 12.74 -2.92 17.54
N CYS A 163 12.73 -1.60 17.68
CA CYS A 163 11.73 -0.69 17.16
C CYS A 163 12.36 0.31 16.20
N LEU A 164 11.58 0.74 15.21
CA LEU A 164 11.96 1.81 14.30
C LEU A 164 11.92 3.14 15.05
N GLU A 165 13.05 3.83 15.11
CA GLU A 165 13.20 5.14 15.76
C GLU A 165 13.56 6.20 14.73
N MET A 166 12.90 7.36 14.78
CA MET A 166 13.35 8.53 14.04
C MET A 166 14.43 9.28 14.83
N THR A 167 15.48 9.73 14.14
CA THR A 167 16.49 10.60 14.77
C THR A 167 15.87 11.91 15.26
N ARG A 168 16.50 12.55 16.26
CA ARG A 168 15.97 13.77 16.89
C ARG A 168 15.83 14.95 15.93
N ASP A 169 16.74 15.05 14.96
CA ASP A 169 16.69 16.04 13.87
C ASP A 169 15.67 15.67 12.77
N GLY A 170 15.05 14.50 12.87
CA GLY A 170 14.11 13.97 11.89
C GLY A 170 14.74 13.54 10.56
N ALA A 171 16.07 13.47 10.45
CA ALA A 171 16.76 13.22 9.19
C ALA A 171 16.97 11.72 8.86
N GLY A 172 16.96 10.85 9.86
CA GLY A 172 17.30 9.44 9.72
C GLY A 172 16.40 8.50 10.52
N LEU A 173 16.64 7.20 10.31
CA LEU A 173 15.95 6.10 10.96
C LEU A 173 16.96 5.13 11.55
N ASN A 174 16.68 4.63 12.74
CA ASN A 174 17.48 3.62 13.42
C ASN A 174 16.60 2.46 13.87
N MET A 175 17.20 1.26 13.96
CA MET A 175 16.57 0.10 14.59
C MET A 175 17.23 -0.15 15.94
N VAL A 176 16.56 0.27 17.01
CA VAL A 176 17.10 0.30 18.38
C VAL A 176 16.19 -0.48 19.34
N PRO A 177 16.66 -0.86 20.55
CA PRO A 177 15.79 -1.49 21.54
C PRO A 177 14.51 -0.70 21.79
N CYS A 178 13.39 -1.41 21.86
CA CYS A 178 12.08 -0.80 22.05
C CYS A 178 11.96 -0.10 23.41
N ASN A 179 11.45 1.13 23.39
CA ASN A 179 11.12 1.92 24.55
C ASN A 179 9.74 2.53 24.38
N ALA A 180 8.78 2.05 25.17
CA ALA A 180 7.39 2.45 25.03
C ALA A 180 7.10 3.92 25.31
N SER A 181 7.90 4.55 26.17
CA SER A 181 7.77 5.97 26.50
C SER A 181 8.41 6.89 25.44
N ASN A 182 9.20 6.33 24.53
CA ASN A 182 9.93 7.10 23.54
C ASN A 182 9.05 7.50 22.35
N LYS A 183 8.67 8.78 22.28
CA LYS A 183 7.84 9.33 21.20
C LYS A 183 8.48 9.23 19.81
N PHE A 184 9.81 9.13 19.72
CA PHE A 184 10.51 8.93 18.44
C PHE A 184 10.35 7.51 17.88
N GLN A 185 9.91 6.56 18.70
CA GLN A 185 9.59 5.18 18.31
C GLN A 185 8.09 4.94 18.13
N GLN A 186 7.26 5.95 18.38
CA GLN A 186 5.81 5.86 18.22
C GLN A 186 5.40 6.38 16.83
N TRP A 187 4.69 5.53 16.10
CA TRP A 187 4.24 5.79 14.74
C TRP A 187 2.73 5.65 14.66
N LYS A 188 2.09 6.51 13.86
CA LYS A 188 0.64 6.51 13.70
C LYS A 188 0.27 6.55 12.22
N PHE A 189 -0.53 5.59 11.80
CA PHE A 189 -1.22 5.64 10.52
C PHE A 189 -2.29 6.73 10.52
N LYS A 190 -2.50 7.36 9.36
CA LYS A 190 -3.58 8.33 9.16
C LYS A 190 -4.95 7.73 9.47
N GLU A 191 -5.19 6.51 8.98
CA GLU A 191 -6.44 5.77 9.16
C GLU A 191 -6.16 4.43 9.84
N TYR A 192 -6.97 4.07 10.82
CA TYR A 192 -6.92 2.80 11.54
C TYR A 192 -8.33 2.24 11.67
N ASN A 193 -8.50 0.96 11.38
CA ASN A 193 -9.78 0.26 11.41
C ASN A 193 -9.81 -0.73 12.59
N GLU A 194 -10.33 -0.27 13.73
CA GLU A 194 -10.48 -1.08 14.94
C GLU A 194 -11.35 -2.33 14.73
N GLY A 195 -12.39 -2.23 13.90
CA GLY A 195 -13.29 -3.35 13.62
C GLY A 195 -12.55 -4.51 12.95
N LYS A 196 -11.78 -4.20 11.91
CA LYS A 196 -10.94 -5.19 11.22
C LYS A 196 -9.81 -5.71 12.09
N ALA A 197 -9.18 -4.84 12.87
CA ALA A 197 -8.14 -5.27 13.81
C ALA A 197 -8.69 -6.30 14.81
N LYS A 198 -9.90 -6.07 15.35
CA LYS A 198 -10.60 -7.04 16.22
C LYS A 198 -10.99 -8.31 15.47
N GLU A 199 -11.55 -8.19 14.27
CA GLU A 199 -11.93 -9.32 13.42
C GLU A 199 -10.74 -10.27 13.14
N TYR A 200 -9.57 -9.70 12.87
CA TYR A 200 -8.34 -10.46 12.61
C TYR A 200 -7.57 -10.83 13.88
N GLY A 201 -8.04 -10.46 15.06
CA GLY A 201 -7.33 -10.71 16.33
C GLY A 201 -5.98 -9.99 16.43
N VAL A 202 -5.80 -8.88 15.72
CA VAL A 202 -4.56 -8.09 15.76
C VAL A 202 -4.67 -7.04 16.86
N VAL A 203 -3.89 -7.21 17.92
CA VAL A 203 -3.71 -6.18 18.96
C VAL A 203 -2.56 -5.26 18.52
N VAL A 204 -2.89 -4.08 18.02
CA VAL A 204 -1.90 -3.01 17.79
C VAL A 204 -1.97 -2.06 18.99
N PRO A 205 -0.91 -1.98 19.83
CA PRO A 205 -0.86 -1.08 20.98
C PRO A 205 -0.72 0.40 20.60
#